data_AF-A0A9Q4F0W9-F1
#
_entry.id   AF-A0A9Q4F0W9-F1
#
_cell.length_a   1.000
_cell.length_b   1.000
_cell.length_c   1.000
_cell.angle_alpha   90.00
_cell.angle_beta   90.00
_cell.angle_gamma   90.00
#
_symmetry.space_group_name_H-M   'P 1'
#
loop_
_entity.id
_entity.type
_entity.pdbx_description
1 polymer ?
#
loop_
_entity_poly.entity_id
_entity_poly.type
_entity_poly.pdbx_seq_one_letter_code
_entity_poly.pdbx_strand_id
1 'polypeptide(L)' 'MTVKKKKEKPKKNEVHICSSCGREIIGDFEYVKTKRGTELYFCKDMRCKHGKS' A
#
# COMPACT_ATOMS: atom_id res chain seq x y z
N MET A 1 -23.44 11.04 -30.25
CA MET A 1 -22.10 10.41 -30.32
C MET A 1 -21.74 9.91 -28.93
N THR A 2 -21.80 8.61 -28.72
CA THR A 2 -21.75 7.96 -27.40
C THR A 2 -20.34 7.95 -26.84
N VAL A 3 -20.12 8.70 -25.75
CA VAL A 3 -18.80 8.83 -25.10
C VAL A 3 -18.43 7.51 -24.42
N LYS A 4 -17.25 7.03 -24.79
CA LYS A 4 -16.62 5.77 -24.42
C LYS A 4 -16.62 5.55 -22.90
N LYS A 5 -17.30 4.47 -22.49
CA LYS A 5 -17.23 3.82 -21.17
C LYS A 5 -15.76 3.51 -20.85
N LYS A 6 -15.14 4.37 -20.04
CA LYS A 6 -13.81 4.12 -19.46
C LYS A 6 -13.92 2.82 -18.66
N LYS A 7 -13.32 1.75 -19.17
CA LYS A 7 -13.09 0.51 -18.42
C LYS A 7 -12.28 0.89 -17.18
N GLU A 8 -12.94 1.06 -16.05
CA GLU A 8 -12.30 0.99 -14.74
C GLU A 8 -11.65 -0.38 -14.66
N LYS A 9 -10.35 -0.41 -14.94
CA LYS A 9 -9.52 -1.58 -14.65
C LYS A 9 -9.64 -1.76 -13.14
N PRO A 10 -10.02 -2.95 -12.63
CA PRO A 10 -9.98 -3.19 -11.19
C PRO A 10 -8.57 -2.83 -10.73
N LYS A 11 -8.48 -1.85 -9.82
CA LYS A 11 -7.23 -1.31 -9.30
C LYS A 11 -6.34 -2.51 -8.98
N LYS A 12 -5.25 -2.64 -9.73
CA LYS A 12 -4.22 -3.64 -9.48
C LYS A 12 -3.96 -3.59 -7.99
N ASN A 13 -4.06 -4.73 -7.31
CA ASN A 13 -3.70 -4.87 -5.90
C ASN A 13 -2.44 -4.04 -5.64
N GLU A 14 -2.61 -2.86 -5.05
CA GLU A 14 -1.54 -1.89 -4.89
C GLU A 14 -0.66 -2.45 -3.78
N VAL A 15 0.41 -3.11 -4.20
CA VAL A 15 1.37 -3.72 -3.29
C VAL A 15 2.28 -2.60 -2.80
N HIS A 16 2.19 -2.27 -1.53
CA HIS A 16 3.05 -1.28 -0.89
C HIS A 16 4.08 -1.98 -0.01
N ILE A 17 5.27 -1.40 0.13
CA ILE A 17 6.29 -1.99 1.00
C ILE A 17 6.23 -1.29 2.36
N CYS A 18 6.15 -2.09 3.43
CA CYS A 18 6.22 -1.61 4.79
C CYS A 18 7.59 -0.96 5.04
N SER A 19 7.63 0.33 5.33
CA SER A 19 8.87 1.02 5.67
C SER A 19 9.45 0.56 7.01
N SER A 20 8.67 -0.11 7.86
CA SER A 20 9.15 -0.64 9.15
C SER A 20 9.75 -2.04 9.06
N CYS A 21 9.31 -2.90 8.14
CA CYS A 21 9.78 -4.29 8.06
C CYS A 21 10.15 -4.78 6.66
N GLY A 22 10.04 -3.92 5.65
CA GLY A 22 10.37 -4.24 4.26
C GLY A 22 9.43 -5.22 3.58
N ARG A 23 8.24 -5.48 4.13
CA ARG A 23 7.29 -6.45 3.56
C ARG A 23 6.33 -5.84 2.59
N GLU A 24 6.01 -6.62 1.57
CA GLU A 24 4.88 -6.36 0.68
C GLU A 24 3.57 -6.45 1.48
N ILE A 25 2.83 -5.35 1.50
CA ILE A 25 1.52 -5.19 2.09
C ILE A 25 0.54 -5.05 0.94
N ILE A 26 -0.49 -5.89 0.96
CA ILE A 26 -1.53 -5.91 -0.06
C ILE A 26 -2.85 -5.59 0.63
N GLY A 27 -3.42 -4.42 0.30
CA GLY A 27 -4.68 -3.96 0.87
C GLY A 27 -4.53 -3.22 2.20
N ASP A 28 -4.27 -3.94 3.29
CA ASP A 28 -4.47 -3.43 4.66
C ASP A 28 -3.17 -2.85 5.26
N PHE A 29 -2.96 -1.55 5.10
CA PHE A 29 -1.78 -0.82 5.57
C PHE A 29 -2.14 0.52 6.23
N GLU A 30 -1.25 1.01 7.08
CA GLU A 30 -1.26 2.39 7.56
C GLU A 30 -0.41 3.27 6.63
N TYR A 31 -0.98 4.37 6.19
CA TYR A 31 -0.29 5.39 5.40
C TYR A 31 0.08 6.57 6.30
N VAL A 32 1.36 6.95 6.28
CA VAL A 32 1.88 8.10 7.00
C VAL A 32 2.60 9.01 6.02
N LYS A 33 2.18 10.26 5.97
CA LYS A 33 2.87 11.30 5.21
C LYS A 33 3.62 12.23 6.15
N THR A 34 4.93 12.27 6.02
CA THR A 34 5.76 13.20 6.81
C THR A 34 5.65 14.63 6.26
N LYS A 35 5.91 15.64 7.10
CA LYS A 35 5.93 17.06 6.68
C LYS A 35 6.91 17.36 5.54
N ARG A 36 7.92 16.52 5.34
CA ARG A 36 8.89 16.60 4.22
C ARG A 36 8.38 16.01 2.91
N GLY A 37 7.15 15.50 2.88
CA GLY A 37 6.55 14.88 1.70
C GLY A 37 6.91 13.41 1.50
N THR A 38 7.69 12.80 2.40
CA THR A 38 7.97 11.36 2.34
C THR A 38 6.72 10.58 2.71
N GLU A 39 6.31 9.69 1.81
CA GLU A 39 5.18 8.78 1.95
C GLU A 39 5.67 7.43 2.48
N LEU A 40 5.16 7.03 3.64
CA LEU A 40 5.56 5.82 4.32
C LEU A 40 4.32 4.92 4.49
N TYR A 41 4.49 3.65 4.14
CA TYR A 41 3.47 2.63 4.29
C TYR A 41 3.89 1.68 5.41
N PHE A 42 2.96 1.28 6.26
CA PHE A 42 3.21 0.41 7.41
C PHE A 42 2.21 -0.74 7.43
N CYS A 43 2.62 -1.93 7.86
CA CYS A 43 1.69 -3.03 8.06
C CYS A 43 0.64 -2.63 9.10
N LYS A 44 -0.64 -2.88 8.82
CA LYS A 44 -1.69 -2.66 9.81
C LYS A 44 -1.38 -3.45 11.09
N ASP A 45 -1.65 -2.83 12.24
CA ASP A 45 -1.27 -3.28 13.59
C ASP A 45 0.23 -3.23 13.92
N MET A 46 1.10 -2.69 13.04
CA MET A 46 2.56 -2.86 13.12
C MET A 46 2.98 -4.31 13.39
N ARG A 47 2.10 -5.28 13.09
CA ARG A 47 2.34 -6.72 13.21
C ARG A 47 3.19 -7.16 12.04
N CYS A 48 4.39 -6.62 11.99
CA CYS A 48 5.50 -7.17 11.25
C CYS A 48 5.69 -8.56 11.85
N LYS A 49 5.00 -9.58 11.30
CA LYS A 49 5.08 -10.98 11.76
C LYS A 49 6.51 -11.46 11.54
N HIS A 50 7.48 -10.99 12.32
CA HIS A 50 8.90 -11.27 12.20
C HIS A 50 9.03 -12.73 11.80
N GLY A 51 9.35 -12.95 10.52
CA GLY A 51 9.60 -14.27 10.01
C GLY A 51 10.95 -14.54 10.60
N LYS A 52 10.95 -15.19 11.76
CA LYS A 52 12.18 -15.71 12.33
C LYS A 52 12.75 -16.68 11.31
N SER A 53 13.82 -16.23 10.67
CA SER A 53 14.92 -17.02 10.09
C SER A 53 14.62 -18.03 9.00
#